data_AF-A0A9P1DB72-F1
#
_entry.id   AF-A0A9P1DB72-F1
#
_cell.length_a   1.000
_cell.length_b   1.000
_cell.length_c   1.000
_cell.angle_alpha   90.00
_cell.angle_beta   90.00
_cell.angle_gamma   90.00
#
_symmetry.space_group_name_H-M   'P 1'
#
loop_
_entity.id
_entity.type
_entity.pdbx_description
1 polymer ?
#
loop_
_entity_poly.entity_id
_entity_poly.type
_entity_poly.pdbx_seq_one_letter_code
_entity_poly.pdbx_strand_id
1 'polypeptide(L)'
;MLVVQWKICVKSTFIDIEENCPKPLRSNSEPILTAKHDIKERGPIEISSAPLKSNEVLCRHLDSGLGLGGEAEPPQDVADVADVVDVVDVALAPEDDGESDSGRYSKGTRGHPEVCKRPCVHFFARGCALGASCNYCHAEHPKRPISLDKAQRRLLGKVEEQHLLEIVLGQLRDRAERKGFYKEAGHILQMLEERWTLLHNPDLPASWSPGEQQTMRRVLGKMTFAGLVGLALARSSEPSDKYSQDVNGALEQLRQALPTIVED
;
A
#
# COMPACT_ATOMS: atom_id res chain seq x y z
N MET A 1 -18.12 -44.90 28.23
CA MET A 1 -17.96 -44.40 26.86
C MET A 1 -19.04 -43.36 26.62
N LEU A 2 -18.68 -42.08 26.57
CA LEU A 2 -19.63 -40.99 26.32
C LEU A 2 -19.66 -40.70 24.82
N VAL A 3 -20.82 -40.88 24.20
CA VAL A 3 -21.04 -40.58 22.78
C VAL A 3 -21.43 -39.11 22.66
N VAL A 4 -20.57 -38.31 22.05
CA VAL A 4 -20.81 -36.89 21.79
C VAL A 4 -21.56 -36.75 20.47
N GLN A 5 -22.79 -36.27 20.51
CA GLN A 5 -23.59 -35.95 19.33
C GLN A 5 -23.29 -34.51 18.87
N TRP A 6 -22.94 -34.36 17.60
CA TRP A 6 -22.72 -33.07 16.96
C TRP A 6 -23.95 -32.70 16.13
N LYS A 7 -24.49 -31.49 16.34
CA LYS A 7 -25.49 -30.88 15.46
C LYS A 7 -24.82 -29.81 14.62
N ILE A 8 -24.76 -30.02 13.31
CA ILE A 8 -24.28 -29.03 12.35
C ILE A 8 -25.47 -28.15 11.96
N CYS A 9 -25.37 -26.85 12.20
CA CYS A 9 -26.35 -25.86 11.76
C CYS A 9 -25.68 -24.95 10.72
N VAL A 10 -26.10 -25.05 9.46
CA VAL A 10 -25.51 -24.28 8.36
C VAL A 10 -26.32 -23.00 8.18
N LYS A 11 -25.78 -21.87 8.67
CA LYS A 11 -26.20 -20.54 8.23
C LYS A 11 -25.11 -19.97 7.31
N SER A 12 -25.56 -19.47 6.18
CA SER A 12 -24.75 -18.96 5.08
C SER A 12 -23.61 -18.04 5.54
N THR A 13 -22.38 -18.39 5.17
CA THR A 13 -21.15 -17.57 5.07
C THR A 13 -20.34 -17.16 6.31
N PHE A 14 -20.57 -17.73 7.50
CA PHE A 14 -19.57 -17.66 8.58
C PHE A 14 -19.49 -19.00 9.32
N ILE A 15 -18.35 -19.67 9.21
CA ILE A 15 -18.04 -20.85 10.06
C ILE A 15 -17.48 -20.30 11.36
N ASP A 16 -18.36 -20.02 12.32
CA ASP A 16 -17.94 -19.89 13.71
C ASP A 16 -17.63 -21.31 14.22
N ILE A 17 -16.34 -21.64 14.28
CA ILE A 17 -15.88 -22.80 15.05
C ILE A 17 -15.89 -22.35 16.51
N GLU A 18 -16.98 -22.64 17.23
CA GLU A 18 -16.97 -22.60 18.69
C GLU A 18 -16.06 -23.74 19.19
N GLU A 19 -14.76 -23.46 19.26
CA GLU A 19 -13.84 -24.28 20.03
C GLU A 19 -14.26 -24.19 21.49
N ASN A 20 -14.88 -25.26 21.98
CA ASN A 20 -15.06 -25.50 23.40
C ASN A 20 -13.68 -25.87 23.99
N CYS A 21 -12.74 -24.91 23.98
CA CYS A 21 -11.49 -25.04 24.67
C CYS A 21 -11.80 -25.09 26.16
N PRO A 22 -11.43 -26.17 26.88
CA PRO A 22 -11.46 -26.15 28.33
C PRO A 22 -10.62 -24.97 28.78
N LYS A 23 -11.26 -24.01 29.46
CA LYS A 23 -10.58 -22.82 29.99
C LYS A 23 -9.36 -23.30 30.77
N PRO A 24 -8.12 -22.88 30.43
CA PRO A 24 -6.99 -23.20 31.28
C PRO A 24 -7.33 -22.68 32.68
N LEU A 25 -7.21 -23.56 33.68
CA LEU A 25 -7.30 -23.21 35.09
C LEU A 25 -6.29 -22.09 35.33
N ARG A 26 -6.78 -20.84 35.28
CA ARG A 26 -5.98 -19.69 35.69
C ARG A 26 -5.69 -19.87 37.16
N SER A 27 -4.40 -19.97 37.50
CA SER A 27 -3.93 -19.92 38.87
C SER A 27 -4.48 -18.65 39.53
N ASN A 28 -5.25 -18.83 40.60
CA ASN A 28 -5.70 -17.77 41.49
C ASN A 28 -4.46 -17.10 42.09
N SER A 29 -3.95 -16.08 41.40
CA SER A 29 -3.06 -15.08 41.99
C SER A 29 -3.94 -13.92 42.40
N GLU A 30 -4.02 -13.71 43.71
CA GLU A 30 -4.81 -12.65 44.32
C GLU A 30 -4.38 -11.28 43.75
N PRO A 31 -5.34 -10.39 43.45
CA PRO A 31 -5.02 -9.05 42.99
C PRO A 31 -4.33 -8.26 44.10
N ILE A 32 -3.16 -7.70 43.79
CA ILE A 32 -2.50 -6.69 44.62
C ILE A 32 -3.46 -5.50 44.76
N LEU A 33 -3.89 -5.25 46.00
CA LEU A 33 -4.68 -4.08 46.39
C LEU A 33 -3.89 -2.81 46.11
N THR A 34 -4.14 -2.15 44.97
CA THR A 34 -3.65 -0.80 44.72
C THR A 34 -4.48 0.20 45.52
N ALA A 35 -3.80 0.96 46.37
CA ALA A 35 -4.36 2.00 47.21
C ALA A 35 -5.19 3.01 46.40
N LYS A 36 -6.38 3.33 46.92
CA LYS A 36 -7.25 4.39 46.42
C LYS A 36 -6.57 5.73 46.69
N HIS A 37 -6.12 6.41 45.63
CA HIS A 37 -5.79 7.83 45.70
C HIS A 37 -7.07 8.64 45.46
N ASP A 38 -7.46 9.41 46.48
CA ASP A 38 -8.51 10.42 46.40
C ASP A 38 -8.19 11.47 45.33
N ILE A 39 -8.93 11.42 44.22
CA ILE A 39 -8.93 12.49 43.23
C ILE A 39 -9.95 13.52 43.69
N LYS A 40 -9.45 14.58 44.31
CA LYS A 40 -10.17 15.79 44.70
C LYS A 40 -10.82 16.43 43.47
N GLU A 41 -12.15 16.49 43.48
CA GLU A 41 -12.98 17.12 42.45
C GLU A 41 -12.51 18.55 42.17
N ARG A 42 -12.04 18.82 40.94
CA ARG A 42 -11.85 20.18 40.43
C ARG A 42 -13.14 20.60 39.74
N GLY A 43 -13.68 21.75 40.19
CA GLY A 43 -14.92 22.34 39.71
C GLY A 43 -14.91 22.76 38.24
N PRO A 44 -16.06 23.22 37.73
CA PRO A 44 -16.27 23.55 36.33
C PRO A 44 -15.42 24.74 35.89
N ILE A 45 -14.71 24.56 34.77
CA ILE A 45 -13.97 25.62 34.09
C ILE A 45 -14.96 26.38 33.21
N GLU A 46 -15.26 27.63 33.57
CA GLU A 46 -15.99 28.57 32.70
C GLU A 46 -15.11 28.93 31.50
N ILE A 47 -15.54 28.53 30.30
CA ILE A 47 -14.89 28.91 29.05
C ILE A 47 -15.53 30.21 28.58
N SER A 48 -14.84 31.31 28.88
CA SER A 48 -15.14 32.66 28.36
C SER A 48 -14.94 32.68 26.83
N SER A 49 -16.01 32.94 26.10
CA SER A 49 -16.06 33.16 24.66
C SER A 49 -15.43 34.51 24.27
N ALA A 50 -14.25 34.47 23.66
CA ALA A 50 -13.64 35.62 22.98
C ALA A 50 -13.75 35.48 21.45
N PRO A 51 -14.00 36.57 20.70
CA PRO A 51 -14.17 36.54 19.25
C PRO A 51 -12.83 36.36 18.53
N LEU A 52 -12.73 35.32 17.71
CA LEU A 52 -11.61 35.09 16.80
C LEU A 52 -11.64 36.13 15.68
N LYS A 53 -10.60 36.95 15.61
CA LYS A 53 -10.33 37.85 14.47
C LYS A 53 -9.81 37.03 13.29
N SER A 54 -10.35 37.32 12.12
CA SER A 54 -9.96 36.82 10.81
C SER A 54 -8.48 37.06 10.53
N ASN A 55 -7.73 35.98 10.31
CA ASN A 55 -6.38 36.04 9.74
C ASN A 55 -6.45 35.64 8.27
N GLU A 56 -6.42 36.65 7.40
CA GLU A 56 -5.97 36.52 6.02
C GLU A 56 -4.50 36.08 6.05
N VAL A 57 -4.20 34.90 5.51
CA VAL A 57 -2.82 34.51 5.21
C VAL A 57 -2.67 34.37 3.71
N LEU A 58 -2.08 35.44 3.20
CA LEU A 58 -1.51 35.71 1.89
C LEU A 58 -0.67 34.54 1.35
N CYS A 59 -1.06 34.03 0.19
CA CYS A 59 -0.21 33.19 -0.66
C CYS A 59 1.05 33.97 -1.07
N ARG A 60 2.23 33.51 -0.64
CA ARG A 60 3.52 33.97 -1.21
C ARG A 60 4.10 32.89 -2.10
N HIS A 61 4.24 33.25 -3.36
CA HIS A 61 5.12 32.63 -4.34
C HIS A 61 6.54 32.46 -3.80
N LEU A 62 7.16 31.32 -4.11
CA LEU A 62 8.61 31.24 -4.27
C LEU A 62 8.90 30.51 -5.58
N ASP A 63 9.11 31.35 -6.59
CA ASP A 63 9.98 31.10 -7.73
C ASP A 63 11.44 30.93 -7.29
N SER A 64 12.20 30.29 -8.18
CA SER A 64 13.67 30.39 -8.34
C SER A 64 14.56 29.51 -7.48
N GLY A 65 15.33 28.66 -8.14
CA GLY A 65 16.44 27.93 -7.54
C GLY A 65 17.22 27.10 -8.54
N LEU A 66 17.78 27.75 -9.58
CA LEU A 66 18.79 27.18 -10.46
C LEU A 66 19.99 26.67 -9.65
N GLY A 67 20.27 25.37 -9.73
CA GLY A 67 21.45 24.73 -9.17
C GLY A 67 22.25 24.06 -10.28
N LEU A 68 23.03 24.85 -10.99
CA LEU A 68 24.14 24.39 -11.82
C LEU A 68 25.32 24.01 -10.91
N GLY A 69 25.98 22.89 -11.18
CA GLY A 69 27.36 22.66 -10.73
C GLY A 69 27.65 21.25 -10.23
N GLY A 70 28.49 20.52 -10.96
CA GLY A 70 29.18 19.35 -10.42
C GLY A 70 29.58 18.28 -11.42
N GLU A 71 30.16 18.64 -12.57
CA GLU A 71 30.93 17.68 -13.38
C GLU A 71 32.28 17.47 -12.69
N ALA A 72 32.49 16.27 -12.15
CA ALA A 72 33.79 15.82 -11.64
C ALA A 72 34.22 14.62 -12.48
N GLU A 73 35.02 14.87 -13.51
CA GLU A 73 35.84 13.86 -14.18
C GLU A 73 36.93 13.35 -13.22
N PRO A 74 37.07 12.02 -13.04
CA PRO A 74 38.28 11.44 -12.51
C PRO A 74 39.31 11.11 -13.63
N PRO A 75 40.61 11.19 -13.30
CA PRO A 75 41.71 11.14 -14.26
C PRO A 75 41.97 9.74 -14.84
N GLN A 76 42.24 9.72 -16.14
CA GLN A 76 42.92 8.63 -16.84
C GLN A 76 44.41 8.69 -16.51
N ASP A 77 45.00 7.59 -16.04
CA ASP A 77 46.38 7.20 -16.36
C ASP A 77 46.79 5.89 -15.65
N VAL A 78 47.78 5.22 -16.27
CA VAL A 78 48.60 4.05 -15.86
C VAL A 78 48.00 2.65 -16.08
N ALA A 79 48.70 1.65 -16.59
CA ALA A 79 49.97 1.55 -17.31
C ALA A 79 50.05 0.13 -17.89
N ASP A 80 50.80 0.00 -19.00
CA ASP A 80 51.36 -1.23 -19.56
C ASP A 80 51.93 -2.18 -18.50
N VAL A 81 51.45 -3.43 -18.50
CA VAL A 81 52.27 -4.58 -18.12
C VAL A 81 51.90 -5.76 -19.03
N ALA A 82 52.68 -5.90 -20.09
CA ALA A 82 52.84 -7.17 -20.77
C ALA A 82 53.70 -8.08 -19.89
N ASP A 83 53.15 -9.21 -19.43
CA ASP A 83 53.98 -10.39 -19.23
C ASP A 83 53.21 -11.66 -19.58
N VAL A 84 53.91 -12.50 -20.31
CA VAL A 84 53.44 -13.60 -21.12
C VAL A 84 53.81 -14.87 -20.39
N VAL A 85 52.84 -15.59 -19.86
CA VAL A 85 53.04 -16.97 -19.43
C VAL A 85 52.08 -17.89 -20.16
N ASP A 86 52.67 -18.55 -21.14
CA ASP A 86 52.17 -19.62 -21.97
C ASP A 86 52.06 -20.89 -21.11
N VAL A 87 50.84 -21.33 -20.78
CA VAL A 87 50.61 -22.54 -19.98
C VAL A 87 49.38 -23.29 -20.51
N VAL A 88 49.69 -24.23 -21.41
CA VAL A 88 49.00 -25.50 -21.73
C VAL A 88 47.46 -25.52 -21.78
N ASP A 89 47.04 -25.51 -23.04
CA ASP A 89 45.79 -25.95 -23.64
C ASP A 89 45.27 -27.31 -23.09
N VAL A 90 44.30 -27.24 -22.17
CA VAL A 90 43.32 -28.31 -21.94
C VAL A 90 41.96 -27.71 -22.22
N ALA A 91 41.60 -27.69 -23.50
CA ALA A 91 40.28 -27.31 -24.01
C ALA A 91 39.18 -28.26 -23.51
N LEU A 92 38.79 -28.11 -22.24
CA LEU A 92 37.44 -28.41 -21.80
C LEU A 92 36.63 -27.14 -22.04
N ALA A 93 35.97 -27.09 -23.19
CA ALA A 93 35.02 -26.02 -23.49
C ALA A 93 34.05 -25.90 -22.32
N PRO A 94 33.98 -24.76 -21.61
CA PRO A 94 32.85 -24.52 -20.73
C PRO A 94 31.64 -24.50 -21.65
N GLU A 95 30.75 -25.46 -21.46
CA GLU A 95 29.40 -25.38 -22.00
C GLU A 95 28.79 -24.17 -21.31
N ASP A 96 28.96 -22.99 -21.92
CA ASP A 96 28.27 -21.75 -21.62
C ASP A 96 26.81 -22.01 -21.99
N ASP A 97 26.13 -22.69 -21.07
CA ASP A 97 24.69 -22.81 -21.03
C ASP A 97 24.15 -21.41 -20.81
N GLY A 98 24.09 -20.62 -21.88
CA GLY A 98 23.64 -19.24 -21.92
C GLY A 98 22.40 -19.08 -21.06
N GLU A 99 22.64 -18.67 -19.82
CA GLU A 99 21.67 -18.52 -18.75
C GLU A 99 20.82 -17.32 -19.15
N SER A 100 19.85 -17.57 -20.02
CA SER A 100 18.97 -16.54 -20.52
C SER A 100 18.21 -15.97 -19.31
N ASP A 101 18.52 -14.72 -18.96
CA ASP A 101 18.00 -13.94 -17.83
C ASP A 101 16.47 -13.77 -17.81
N SER A 102 15.78 -14.38 -18.78
CA SER A 102 14.35 -14.59 -18.94
C SER A 102 13.60 -15.10 -17.70
N GLY A 103 14.31 -15.63 -16.69
CA GLY A 103 13.74 -16.15 -15.45
C GLY A 103 13.44 -15.10 -14.37
N ARG A 104 14.02 -13.90 -14.44
CA ARG A 104 13.88 -12.88 -13.38
C ARG A 104 12.52 -12.19 -13.37
N TYR A 105 11.85 -12.12 -14.52
CA TYR A 105 10.58 -11.40 -14.66
C TYR A 105 9.41 -12.33 -14.92
N SER A 106 8.32 -12.08 -14.20
CA SER A 106 7.06 -12.80 -14.35
C SER A 106 5.97 -11.93 -14.97
N LYS A 107 4.88 -12.55 -15.46
CA LYS A 107 3.66 -11.83 -15.85
C LYS A 107 3.16 -10.87 -14.77
N GLY A 108 3.28 -11.26 -13.49
CA GLY A 108 2.89 -10.44 -12.35
C GLY A 108 3.75 -9.19 -12.13
N THR A 109 4.90 -9.09 -12.81
CA THR A 109 5.87 -7.99 -12.67
C THR A 109 5.51 -6.75 -13.47
N ARG A 110 4.57 -6.86 -14.41
CA ARG A 110 4.11 -5.73 -15.22
C ARG A 110 3.52 -4.60 -14.38
N GLY A 111 3.94 -3.37 -14.67
CA GLY A 111 3.56 -2.16 -13.94
C GLY A 111 4.17 -2.01 -12.55
N HIS A 112 5.28 -2.70 -12.26
CA HIS A 112 6.08 -2.47 -11.06
C HIS A 112 6.67 -1.03 -11.07
N PRO A 113 6.73 -0.32 -9.94
CA PRO A 113 6.29 -0.71 -8.58
C PRO A 113 4.83 -0.30 -8.24
N GLU A 114 4.16 0.46 -9.10
CA GLU A 114 2.93 1.17 -8.72
C GLU A 114 1.65 0.34 -8.86
N VAL A 115 1.58 -0.52 -9.88
CA VAL A 115 0.39 -1.32 -10.17
C VAL A 115 0.65 -2.81 -10.32
N CYS A 116 1.87 -3.30 -10.08
CA CYS A 116 2.19 -4.73 -10.18
C CYS A 116 1.33 -5.60 -9.25
N LYS A 117 1.33 -6.92 -9.50
CA LYS A 117 0.65 -7.86 -8.62
C LYS A 117 1.43 -8.04 -7.32
N ARG A 118 0.83 -8.73 -6.34
CA ARG A 118 1.46 -9.04 -5.06
C ARG A 118 2.82 -9.73 -5.28
N PRO A 119 3.82 -9.50 -4.41
CA PRO A 119 5.12 -10.15 -4.50
C PRO A 119 4.99 -11.68 -4.38
N CYS A 120 5.76 -12.41 -5.18
CA CYS A 120 5.78 -13.87 -5.20
C CYS A 120 6.59 -14.40 -4.02
N VAL A 121 5.91 -14.94 -3.01
CA VAL A 121 6.56 -15.50 -1.81
C VAL A 121 7.51 -16.67 -2.11
N HIS A 122 7.27 -17.41 -3.21
CA HIS A 122 8.12 -18.54 -3.60
C HIS A 122 9.42 -18.09 -4.25
N PHE A 123 9.36 -17.06 -5.09
CA PHE A 123 10.53 -16.51 -5.78
C PHE A 123 11.60 -16.07 -4.77
N PHE A 124 11.22 -15.26 -3.77
CA PHE A 124 12.14 -14.76 -2.75
C PHE A 124 12.64 -15.81 -1.76
N ALA A 125 11.95 -16.95 -1.63
CA ALA A 125 12.35 -17.99 -0.69
C ALA A 125 13.35 -18.98 -1.29
N ARG A 126 13.15 -19.39 -2.55
CA ARG A 126 13.92 -20.48 -3.19
C ARG A 126 13.86 -20.49 -4.73
N GLY A 127 13.37 -19.42 -5.35
CA GLY A 127 13.00 -19.42 -6.77
C GLY A 127 11.57 -19.96 -7.02
N CYS A 128 10.93 -19.45 -8.07
CA CYS A 128 9.56 -19.81 -8.43
C CYS A 128 9.54 -20.83 -9.57
N ALA A 129 8.93 -22.00 -9.34
CA ALA A 129 8.81 -23.06 -10.35
C ALA A 129 8.01 -22.65 -11.60
N LEU A 130 7.15 -21.63 -11.50
CA LEU A 130 6.38 -21.11 -12.64
C LEU A 130 7.20 -20.18 -13.54
N GLY A 131 8.38 -19.74 -13.09
CA GLY A 131 9.25 -18.83 -13.83
C GLY A 131 8.49 -17.61 -14.38
N ALA A 132 8.69 -17.32 -15.66
CA ALA A 132 8.05 -16.20 -16.36
C ALA A 132 6.52 -16.26 -16.41
N SER A 133 5.92 -17.45 -16.27
CA SER A 133 4.47 -17.64 -16.32
C SER A 133 3.75 -17.28 -15.01
N CYS A 134 4.51 -17.02 -13.93
CA CYS A 134 3.95 -16.68 -12.62
C CYS A 134 3.09 -15.40 -12.65
N ASN A 135 1.92 -15.45 -12.01
CA ASN A 135 1.02 -14.30 -11.90
C ASN A 135 1.38 -13.34 -10.76
N TYR A 136 2.37 -13.67 -9.93
CA TYR A 136 2.86 -12.82 -8.84
C TYR A 136 4.15 -12.11 -9.24
N CYS A 137 4.39 -10.92 -8.71
CA CYS A 137 5.54 -10.11 -9.08
C CYS A 137 6.86 -10.72 -8.55
N HIS A 138 7.88 -10.80 -9.41
CA HIS A 138 9.22 -11.31 -9.07
C HIS A 138 10.23 -10.18 -8.78
N ALA A 139 9.92 -8.92 -9.14
CA ALA A 139 10.76 -7.77 -8.81
C ALA A 139 10.84 -7.53 -7.30
N GLU A 140 11.96 -6.97 -6.83
CA GLU A 140 12.15 -6.63 -5.41
C GLU A 140 11.08 -5.64 -4.93
N HIS A 141 10.54 -5.88 -3.73
CA HIS A 141 9.60 -4.95 -3.09
C HIS A 141 10.15 -4.52 -1.74
N PRO A 142 9.74 -3.35 -1.23
CA PRO A 142 10.02 -2.99 0.15
C PRO A 142 9.55 -4.11 1.09
N LYS A 143 10.47 -4.60 1.92
CA LYS A 143 10.26 -5.74 2.85
C LYS A 143 8.99 -5.63 3.69
N ARG A 144 8.53 -4.40 3.95
CA ARG A 144 7.28 -4.12 4.65
C ARG A 144 6.45 -3.15 3.80
N PRO A 145 5.39 -3.62 3.12
CA PRO A 145 4.46 -2.70 2.49
C PRO A 145 3.89 -1.77 3.56
N ILE A 146 3.63 -0.52 3.20
CA ILE A 146 3.00 0.44 4.10
C ILE A 146 1.64 -0.12 4.52
N SER A 147 1.55 -0.51 5.77
CA SER A 147 0.34 -1.05 6.37
C SER A 147 -0.26 0.00 7.29
N LEU A 148 -1.57 0.18 7.19
CA LEU A 148 -2.31 1.07 8.07
C LEU A 148 -2.32 0.48 9.48
N ASP A 149 -1.94 1.31 10.46
CA ASP A 149 -1.96 0.89 11.86
C ASP A 149 -3.41 0.65 12.35
N LYS A 150 -3.53 0.14 13.58
CA LYS A 150 -4.85 -0.18 14.15
C LYS A 150 -5.72 1.07 14.34
N ALA A 151 -5.13 2.22 14.67
CA ALA A 151 -5.86 3.47 14.89
C ALA A 151 -6.33 4.06 13.55
N GLN A 152 -5.47 4.08 12.54
CA GLN A 152 -5.75 4.51 11.17
C GLN A 152 -6.85 3.66 10.54
N ARG A 153 -6.82 2.33 10.70
CA ARG A 153 -7.89 1.46 10.21
C ARG A 153 -9.22 1.72 10.91
N ARG A 154 -9.21 1.99 12.22
CA ARG A 154 -10.42 2.38 12.96
C ARG A 154 -10.95 3.73 12.48
N LEU A 155 -10.06 4.68 12.22
CA LEU A 155 -10.42 5.98 11.68
C LEU A 155 -11.07 5.82 10.30
N LEU A 156 -10.44 5.10 9.37
CA LEU A 156 -11.01 4.80 8.05
C LEU A 156 -12.36 4.07 8.12
N GLY A 157 -12.54 3.18 9.11
CA GLY A 157 -13.79 2.46 9.28
C GLY A 157 -14.99 3.36 9.62
N LYS A 158 -14.75 4.50 10.25
CA LYS A 158 -15.79 5.48 10.63
C LYS A 158 -16.19 6.44 9.51
N VAL A 159 -15.47 6.40 8.39
CA VAL A 159 -15.51 7.47 7.39
C VAL A 159 -16.41 7.06 6.26
N GLU A 160 -17.32 7.97 5.91
CA GLU A 160 -18.21 7.78 4.78
C GLU A 160 -17.42 7.60 3.48
N GLU A 161 -17.90 6.71 2.62
CA GLU A 161 -17.24 6.34 1.36
C GLU A 161 -16.90 7.59 0.52
N GLN A 162 -17.82 8.56 0.46
CA GLN A 162 -17.65 9.84 -0.23
C GLN A 162 -16.36 10.58 0.19
N HIS A 163 -16.16 10.73 1.50
CA HIS A 163 -15.00 11.46 2.05
C HIS A 163 -13.69 10.72 1.80
N LEU A 164 -13.73 9.39 1.87
CA LEU A 164 -12.56 8.57 1.54
C LEU A 164 -12.19 8.71 0.06
N LEU A 165 -13.18 8.60 -0.83
CA LEU A 165 -12.98 8.72 -2.28
C LEU A 165 -12.39 10.07 -2.65
N GLU A 166 -12.87 11.17 -2.07
CA GLU A 166 -12.32 12.51 -2.31
C GLU A 166 -10.80 12.56 -2.06
N ILE A 167 -10.37 11.93 -0.97
CA ILE A 167 -8.97 11.99 -0.52
C ILE A 167 -8.11 11.01 -1.30
N VAL A 168 -8.63 9.82 -1.57
CA VAL A 168 -7.96 8.81 -2.39
C VAL A 168 -7.81 9.31 -3.84
N LEU A 169 -8.83 9.95 -4.43
CA LEU A 169 -8.77 10.52 -5.77
C LEU A 169 -7.68 11.56 -5.91
N GLY A 170 -7.57 12.48 -4.95
CA GLY A 170 -6.46 13.44 -4.92
C GLY A 170 -5.09 12.74 -4.93
N GLN A 171 -4.91 11.73 -4.08
CA GLN A 171 -3.65 10.97 -4.04
C GLN A 171 -3.37 10.14 -5.30
N LEU A 172 -4.41 9.60 -5.95
CA LEU A 172 -4.28 8.85 -7.20
C LEU A 172 -3.85 9.75 -8.36
N ARG A 173 -4.46 10.94 -8.50
CA ARG A 173 -4.08 11.93 -9.52
C ARG A 173 -2.64 12.39 -9.32
N ASP A 174 -2.29 12.87 -8.12
CA ASP A 174 -0.93 13.32 -7.76
C ASP A 174 0.12 12.23 -8.01
N ARG A 175 -0.22 10.96 -7.81
CA ARG A 175 0.69 9.84 -8.02
C ARG A 175 0.84 9.49 -9.50
N ALA A 176 -0.27 9.40 -10.24
CA ALA A 176 -0.24 9.08 -11.66
C ALA A 176 0.48 10.18 -12.47
N GLU A 177 0.33 11.45 -12.08
CA GLU A 177 1.11 12.56 -12.65
C GLU A 177 2.59 12.43 -12.35
N ARG A 178 2.99 12.30 -11.07
CA ARG A 178 4.40 12.20 -10.67
C ARG A 178 5.12 11.00 -11.28
N LYS A 179 4.40 9.92 -11.56
CA LYS A 179 4.94 8.70 -12.15
C LYS A 179 4.75 8.64 -13.67
N GLY A 180 4.15 9.65 -14.28
CA GLY A 180 4.05 9.78 -15.73
C GLY A 180 3.07 8.83 -16.42
N PHE A 181 2.08 8.29 -15.70
CA PHE A 181 1.07 7.39 -16.27
C PHE A 181 -0.38 7.90 -16.12
N TYR A 182 -0.55 9.21 -15.98
CA TYR A 182 -1.87 9.83 -15.79
C TYR A 182 -2.86 9.49 -16.91
N LYS A 183 -2.40 9.44 -18.17
CA LYS A 183 -3.26 9.16 -19.33
C LYS A 183 -3.78 7.73 -19.30
N GLU A 184 -2.91 6.78 -19.01
CA GLU A 184 -3.20 5.35 -18.92
C GLU A 184 -4.12 5.06 -17.74
N ALA A 185 -3.95 5.75 -16.61
CA ALA A 185 -4.81 5.65 -15.44
C ALA A 185 -6.18 6.33 -15.61
N GLY A 186 -6.40 7.10 -16.68
CA GLY A 186 -7.57 7.94 -16.87
C GLY A 186 -8.90 7.21 -16.71
N HIS A 187 -9.01 5.99 -17.24
CA HIS A 187 -10.26 5.20 -17.14
C HIS A 187 -10.58 4.81 -15.69
N ILE A 188 -9.57 4.46 -14.88
CA ILE A 188 -9.77 4.14 -13.46
C ILE A 188 -10.16 5.40 -12.68
N LEU A 189 -9.46 6.51 -12.92
CA LEU A 189 -9.76 7.80 -12.28
C LEU A 189 -11.20 8.23 -12.58
N GLN A 190 -11.63 8.13 -13.84
CA GLN A 190 -12.99 8.43 -14.26
C GLN A 190 -14.03 7.59 -13.50
N MET A 191 -13.87 6.27 -13.42
CA MET A 191 -14.83 5.41 -12.72
C MET A 191 -14.95 5.77 -11.23
N LEU A 192 -13.83 6.06 -10.57
CA LEU A 192 -13.82 6.48 -9.16
C LEU A 192 -14.46 7.87 -8.98
N GLU A 193 -14.27 8.80 -9.91
CA GLU A 193 -14.86 10.14 -9.92
C GLU A 193 -16.37 10.11 -10.16
N GLU A 194 -16.84 9.27 -11.07
CA GLU A 194 -18.26 9.03 -11.31
C GLU A 194 -18.93 8.47 -10.04
N ARG A 195 -18.29 7.48 -9.39
CA ARG A 195 -18.76 6.95 -8.10
C ARG A 195 -18.79 8.02 -7.01
N TRP A 196 -17.74 8.83 -6.91
CA TRP A 196 -17.70 9.94 -5.95
C TRP A 196 -18.83 10.94 -6.21
N THR A 197 -19.09 11.28 -7.48
CA THR A 197 -20.17 12.20 -7.88
C THR A 197 -21.54 11.67 -7.51
N LEU A 198 -21.79 10.36 -7.69
CA LEU A 198 -23.03 9.71 -7.29
C LEU A 198 -23.26 9.72 -5.78
N LEU A 199 -22.19 9.65 -4.99
CA LEU A 199 -22.25 9.69 -3.54
C LEU A 199 -22.16 11.10 -2.96
N HIS A 200 -21.84 12.11 -3.78
CA HIS A 200 -21.53 13.44 -3.29
C HIS A 200 -22.75 14.13 -2.68
N ASN A 201 -22.76 14.24 -1.36
CA ASN A 201 -23.71 15.03 -0.61
C ASN A 201 -23.00 16.27 -0.02
N PRO A 202 -23.35 17.50 -0.44
CA PRO A 202 -22.72 18.73 0.05
C PRO A 202 -23.11 19.07 1.50
N ASP A 203 -24.23 18.54 2.00
CA ASP A 203 -24.74 18.82 3.35
C ASP A 203 -24.16 17.89 4.42
N LEU A 204 -23.37 16.89 4.00
CA LEU A 204 -22.76 15.93 4.91
C LEU A 204 -21.64 16.63 5.71
N PRO A 205 -21.68 16.63 7.06
CA PRO A 205 -20.65 17.26 7.86
C PRO A 205 -19.30 16.58 7.64
N ALA A 206 -18.23 17.36 7.71
CA ALA A 206 -16.87 16.85 7.58
C ALA A 206 -16.62 15.70 8.57
N SER A 207 -16.38 14.50 8.04
CA SER A 207 -16.15 13.29 8.85
C SER A 207 -14.83 13.33 9.64
N TRP A 208 -13.89 14.17 9.22
CA TRP A 208 -12.55 14.28 9.80
C TRP A 208 -12.25 15.65 10.38
N SER A 209 -11.52 15.65 11.48
CA SER A 209 -10.78 16.85 11.89
C SER A 209 -9.66 17.16 10.88
N PRO A 210 -9.25 18.42 10.73
CA PRO A 210 -8.16 18.79 9.81
C PRO A 210 -6.85 18.02 10.07
N GLY A 211 -6.54 17.72 11.34
CA GLY A 211 -5.36 16.97 11.74
C GLY A 211 -5.41 15.49 11.34
N GLU A 212 -6.58 14.85 11.46
CA GLU A 212 -6.81 13.48 11.00
C GLU A 212 -6.70 13.41 9.47
N GLN A 213 -7.30 14.36 8.76
CA GLN A 213 -7.21 14.44 7.30
C GLN A 213 -5.76 14.56 6.83
N GLN A 214 -4.97 15.44 7.44
CA GLN A 214 -3.56 15.58 7.08
C GLN A 214 -2.75 14.32 7.39
N THR A 215 -3.04 13.66 8.51
CA THR A 215 -2.40 12.38 8.87
C THR A 215 -2.72 11.31 7.84
N MET A 216 -3.99 11.19 7.42
CA MET A 216 -4.41 10.24 6.40
C MET A 216 -3.76 10.54 5.05
N ARG A 217 -3.73 11.80 4.60
CA ARG A 217 -3.04 12.17 3.34
C ARG A 217 -1.57 11.75 3.35
N ARG A 218 -0.85 11.98 4.45
CA ARG A 218 0.56 11.57 4.58
C ARG A 218 0.76 10.06 4.48
N VAL A 219 -0.14 9.28 5.10
CA VAL A 219 -0.03 7.81 5.10
C VAL A 219 -0.41 7.24 3.74
N LEU A 220 -1.54 7.69 3.18
CA LEU A 220 -2.02 7.27 1.86
C LEU A 220 -1.05 7.66 0.75
N GLY A 221 -0.38 8.82 0.86
CA GLY A 221 0.66 9.25 -0.07
C GLY A 221 1.83 8.28 -0.18
N LYS A 222 2.04 7.39 0.80
CA LYS A 222 3.09 6.36 0.77
C LYS A 222 2.64 5.00 0.19
N MET A 223 1.33 4.79 -0.02
CA MET A 223 0.81 3.55 -0.62
C MET A 223 0.96 3.55 -2.13
N THR A 224 1.11 2.40 -2.79
CA THR A 224 1.16 2.33 -4.26
C THR A 224 -0.20 2.71 -4.88
N PHE A 225 -0.20 3.03 -6.18
CA PHE A 225 -1.45 3.31 -6.91
C PHE A 225 -2.46 2.16 -6.77
N ALA A 226 -2.05 0.90 -6.98
CA ALA A 226 -2.92 -0.25 -6.80
C ALA A 226 -3.40 -0.42 -5.35
N GLY A 227 -2.58 -0.06 -4.35
CA GLY A 227 -2.97 -0.08 -2.95
C GLY A 227 -4.08 0.93 -2.62
N LEU A 228 -4.01 2.11 -3.22
CA LEU A 228 -5.05 3.15 -3.09
C LEU A 228 -6.36 2.74 -3.76
N VAL A 229 -6.30 2.17 -4.98
CA VAL A 229 -7.49 1.64 -5.65
C VAL A 229 -8.13 0.52 -4.83
N GLY A 230 -7.33 -0.43 -4.32
CA GLY A 230 -7.82 -1.50 -3.47
C GLY A 230 -8.48 -1.00 -2.18
N LEU A 231 -7.97 0.10 -1.60
CA LEU A 231 -8.56 0.73 -0.43
C LEU A 231 -9.93 1.34 -0.73
N ALA A 232 -10.07 2.03 -1.88
CA ALA A 232 -11.35 2.57 -2.32
C ALA A 232 -12.39 1.46 -2.53
N LEU A 233 -12.01 0.37 -3.20
CA LEU A 233 -12.90 -0.76 -3.47
C LEU A 233 -13.32 -1.50 -2.18
N ALA A 234 -12.41 -1.65 -1.22
CA ALA A 234 -12.72 -2.32 0.05
C ALA A 234 -13.77 -1.59 0.91
N ARG A 235 -14.10 -0.33 0.56
CA ARG A 235 -15.09 0.49 1.27
C ARG A 235 -16.40 0.65 0.50
N SER A 236 -16.47 0.17 -0.75
CA SER A 236 -17.75 0.08 -1.45
C SER A 236 -18.69 -0.82 -0.67
N SER A 237 -19.90 -0.33 -0.39
CA SER A 237 -20.93 -1.04 0.37
C SER A 237 -21.53 -2.24 -0.35
N GLU A 238 -21.22 -2.42 -1.64
CA GLU A 238 -21.82 -3.42 -2.54
C GLU A 238 -20.79 -4.53 -2.86
N PRO A 239 -20.82 -5.69 -2.17
CA PRO A 239 -19.81 -6.73 -2.33
C PRO A 239 -19.90 -7.51 -3.66
N SER A 240 -21.00 -7.39 -4.39
CA SER A 240 -21.24 -8.04 -5.69
C SER A 240 -21.28 -7.02 -6.84
N ASP A 241 -20.71 -5.84 -6.64
CA ASP A 241 -20.89 -4.75 -7.59
C ASP A 241 -20.10 -4.99 -8.86
N LYS A 242 -20.81 -4.88 -9.99
CA LYS A 242 -20.24 -4.76 -11.33
C LYS A 242 -19.13 -3.71 -11.34
N TYR A 243 -19.30 -2.63 -10.59
CA TYR A 243 -18.28 -1.59 -10.40
C TYR A 243 -16.92 -2.13 -9.96
N SER A 244 -16.87 -3.00 -8.95
CA SER A 244 -15.60 -3.56 -8.47
C SER A 244 -14.93 -4.43 -9.53
N GLN A 245 -15.72 -5.14 -10.34
CA GLN A 245 -15.19 -5.95 -11.45
C GLN A 245 -14.65 -5.06 -12.57
N ASP A 246 -15.37 -4.00 -12.94
CA ASP A 246 -14.98 -3.05 -13.97
C ASP A 246 -13.67 -2.32 -13.58
N VAL A 247 -13.58 -1.84 -12.33
CA VAL A 247 -12.35 -1.20 -11.81
C VAL A 247 -11.17 -2.16 -11.79
N ASN A 248 -11.37 -3.42 -11.37
CA ASN A 248 -10.29 -4.42 -11.40
C ASN A 248 -9.88 -4.79 -12.83
N GLY A 249 -10.82 -4.86 -13.77
CA GLY A 249 -10.55 -5.07 -15.19
C GLY A 249 -9.70 -3.94 -15.78
N ALA A 250 -10.06 -2.69 -15.48
CA ALA A 250 -9.29 -1.52 -15.89
C ALA A 250 -7.89 -1.49 -15.24
N LEU A 251 -7.76 -1.92 -13.98
CA LEU A 251 -6.46 -2.04 -13.33
C LEU A 251 -5.57 -3.10 -14.00
N GLU A 252 -6.15 -4.19 -14.50
CA GLU A 252 -5.40 -5.17 -15.29
C GLU A 252 -4.99 -4.62 -16.67
N GLN A 253 -5.85 -3.84 -17.32
CA GLN A 253 -5.48 -3.13 -18.56
C GLN A 253 -4.34 -2.14 -18.33
N LEU A 254 -4.39 -1.38 -17.23
CA LEU A 254 -3.32 -0.45 -16.85
C LEU A 254 -1.99 -1.19 -16.63
N ARG A 255 -2.00 -2.35 -15.97
CA ARG A 255 -0.79 -3.19 -15.83
C ARG A 255 -0.22 -3.63 -17.17
N GLN A 256 -1.07 -3.91 -18.16
CA GLN A 256 -0.63 -4.32 -19.49
C GLN A 256 -0.09 -3.15 -20.32
N ALA A 257 -0.59 -1.93 -20.09
CA ALA A 257 -0.16 -0.72 -20.77
C ALA A 257 1.18 -0.18 -20.26
N LEU A 258 1.50 -0.39 -18.97
CA LEU A 258 2.72 0.13 -18.39
C LEU A 258 3.93 -0.77 -18.63
N PRO A 259 5.10 -0.19 -18.99
CA PRO A 259 6.34 -0.94 -19.10
C PRO A 259 6.75 -1.47 -17.72
N THR A 260 7.48 -2.58 -17.73
CA THR A 260 8.18 -3.04 -16.54
C THR A 260 9.44 -2.19 -16.38
N ILE A 261 9.40 -1.17 -15.52
CA ILE A 261 10.59 -0.41 -15.16
C ILE A 261 11.22 -1.14 -13.99
N VAL A 262 12.37 -1.77 -14.24
CA VAL A 262 13.20 -2.35 -13.21
C VAL A 262 14.36 -1.38 -13.06
N GLU A 263 14.43 -0.71 -11.91
CA GLU A 263 15.59 0.10 -11.59
C GLU A 263 16.71 -0.90 -11.24
N ASP A 264 17.68 -1.06 -12.16
CA ASP A 264 18.91 -1.84 -11.96
C ASP A 264 19.84 -1.18 -10.93
#